data_AF-A0A1M3H390-F1
#
_entry.id   AF-A0A1M3H390-F1
#
_cell.length_a   1.000
_cell.length_b   1.000
_cell.length_c   1.000
_cell.angle_alpha   90.00
_cell.angle_beta   90.00
_cell.angle_gamma   90.00
#
_symmetry.space_group_name_H-M   'P 1'
#
loop_
_entity.id
_entity.type
_entity.pdbx_description
1 polymer ?
#
loop_
_entity_poly.entity_id
_entity_poly.type
_entity_poly.pdbx_seq_one_letter_code
_entity_poly.pdbx_strand_id
1 'polypeptide(L)'
;MTKRSPLTFNSEKVQSLKNDKTSMHTTTQTIKHENKKSREGRHFLAAHVSHETTKQMGILAIQHGRTKQDMLVEAINELFAKYGLARIADE
;
A
#
# COMPACT_ATOMS: atom_id res chain seq x y z
N MET A 1 -49.80 -10.37 14.00
CA MET A 1 -49.05 -9.41 13.16
C MET A 1 -48.31 -8.44 14.07
N THR A 2 -47.00 -8.62 14.25
CA THR A 2 -46.16 -7.82 15.16
C THR A 2 -45.73 -6.53 14.48
N LYS A 3 -46.13 -5.38 15.05
CA LYS A 3 -45.77 -4.05 14.55
C LYS A 3 -44.29 -3.79 14.84
N ARG A 4 -43.47 -3.62 13.80
CA ARG A 4 -42.05 -3.25 13.93
C ARG A 4 -41.94 -1.76 14.20
N SER A 5 -41.17 -1.39 15.23
CA SER A 5 -40.83 -0.01 15.55
C SER A 5 -40.00 0.62 14.42
N PRO A 6 -40.28 1.87 13.99
CA PRO A 6 -39.48 2.53 12.97
C PRO A 6 -38.10 2.93 13.52
N LEU A 7 -37.09 2.84 12.66
CA LEU A 7 -35.70 3.22 12.93
C LEU A 7 -35.60 4.75 13.03
N THR A 8 -35.29 5.26 14.22
CA THR A 8 -35.04 6.69 14.45
C THR A 8 -33.55 6.99 14.35
N PHE A 9 -33.20 8.00 13.55
CA PHE A 9 -31.83 8.53 13.48
C PHE A 9 -31.72 9.76 14.38
N ASN A 10 -30.87 9.69 15.41
CA ASN A 10 -30.49 10.86 16.20
C ASN A 10 -29.51 11.71 15.40
N SER A 11 -29.97 12.85 14.88
CA SER A 11 -29.17 13.82 14.11
C SER A 11 -28.45 14.85 14.99
N GLU A 12 -28.58 14.78 16.32
CA GLU A 12 -27.97 15.73 17.26
C GLU A 12 -26.61 15.25 17.79
N LYS A 13 -25.64 15.08 16.89
CA LYS A 13 -24.22 15.23 17.27
C LYS A 13 -23.30 15.48 16.09
N VAL A 14 -23.66 16.41 15.21
CA VAL A 14 -22.67 17.03 14.32
C VAL A 14 -22.22 18.33 14.99
N GLN A 15 -21.32 18.20 15.96
CA GLN A 15 -20.59 19.36 16.47
C GLN A 15 -19.74 19.90 15.32
N SER A 16 -20.11 21.11 14.90
CA SER A 16 -19.42 21.91 13.91
C SER A 16 -18.07 22.35 14.44
N LEU A 17 -16.99 21.75 13.93
CA LEU A 17 -15.65 22.32 14.03
C LEU A 17 -15.43 23.21 12.80
N LYS A 18 -15.73 24.50 12.95
CA LYS A 18 -15.14 25.55 12.13
C LYS A 18 -13.80 25.94 12.76
N ASN A 19 -12.71 25.86 12.01
CA ASN A 19 -11.81 27.00 11.75
C ASN A 19 -10.55 26.58 10.98
N ASP A 20 -10.36 27.29 9.86
CA ASP A 20 -9.13 27.95 9.44
C ASP A 20 -7.88 27.17 9.00
N LYS A 21 -7.52 27.51 7.75
CA LYS A 21 -6.18 27.65 7.16
C LYS A 21 -5.53 26.38 6.61
N THR A 22 -5.46 26.38 5.28
CA THR A 22 -4.44 25.75 4.45
C THR A 22 -3.06 25.83 5.12
N SER A 23 -2.52 24.69 5.52
CA SER A 23 -1.09 24.53 5.80
C SER A 23 -0.61 23.21 5.22
N MET A 24 0.47 23.35 4.47
CA MET A 24 1.27 22.35 3.80
C MET A 24 1.74 21.21 4.71
N HIS A 25 1.90 20.03 4.08
CA HIS A 25 2.75 18.90 4.47
C HIS A 25 2.72 18.44 5.94
N THR A 26 2.09 17.29 6.19
CA THR A 26 2.44 16.47 7.36
C THR A 26 2.73 15.05 6.91
N THR A 27 4.02 14.75 6.84
CA THR A 27 4.62 13.44 6.76
C THR A 27 3.84 12.44 7.61
N THR A 28 3.30 11.39 6.97
CA THR A 28 2.66 10.27 7.67
C THR A 28 3.73 9.49 8.44
N GLN A 29 3.98 9.88 9.69
CA GLN A 29 4.77 9.08 10.61
C GLN A 29 3.95 7.83 10.96
N THR A 30 4.39 6.68 10.46
CA THR A 30 3.79 5.38 10.79
C THR A 30 4.03 5.05 12.25
N ILE A 31 2.95 4.84 13.00
CA ILE A 31 2.97 4.34 14.38
C ILE A 31 3.65 2.95 14.37
N LYS A 32 4.82 2.84 15.02
CA LYS A 32 5.52 1.56 15.22
C LYS A 32 4.74 0.74 16.26
N HIS A 33 3.90 -0.17 15.77
CA HIS A 33 3.45 -1.29 16.57
C HIS A 33 4.57 -2.33 16.62
N GLU A 34 5.30 -2.37 17.73
CA GLU A 34 6.18 -3.48 18.04
C GLU A 34 5.32 -4.69 18.38
N ASN A 35 5.05 -5.55 17.40
CA ASN A 35 4.86 -6.96 17.70
C ASN A 35 5.03 -7.89 16.48
N LYS A 36 5.69 -9.02 16.78
CA LYS A 36 5.76 -10.30 16.05
C LYS A 36 6.88 -10.45 15.02
N LYS A 37 7.82 -11.32 15.41
CA LYS A 37 8.77 -12.08 14.59
C LYS A 37 8.08 -12.68 13.36
N SER A 38 8.18 -12.04 12.19
CA SER A 38 7.76 -12.65 10.91
C SER A 38 8.32 -11.97 9.63
N ARG A 39 9.34 -11.12 9.75
CA ARG A 39 9.99 -10.42 8.61
C ARG A 39 11.52 -10.30 8.76
N GLU A 40 12.13 -11.14 9.58
CA GLU A 40 13.60 -11.20 9.67
C GLU A 40 14.17 -11.43 8.26
N GLY A 41 15.03 -10.53 7.80
CA GLY A 41 15.70 -10.58 6.49
C GLY A 41 15.01 -9.85 5.33
N ARG A 42 13.79 -9.33 5.47
CA ARG A 42 13.10 -8.59 4.38
C ARG A 42 13.10 -7.08 4.65
N HIS A 43 13.74 -6.33 3.77
CA HIS A 43 13.77 -4.86 3.80
C HIS A 43 12.68 -4.25 2.92
N PHE A 44 12.14 -3.11 3.34
CA PHE A 44 11.19 -2.34 2.53
C PHE A 44 11.92 -1.47 1.53
N LEU A 45 11.51 -1.54 0.27
CA LEU A 45 11.93 -0.64 -0.79
C LEU A 45 10.73 0.24 -1.18
N ALA A 46 10.87 1.55 -1.01
CA ALA A 46 9.91 2.53 -1.48
C ALA A 46 10.53 3.33 -2.63
N ALA A 47 9.85 3.38 -3.77
CA ALA A 47 10.29 4.12 -4.94
C ALA A 47 9.15 5.00 -5.45
N HIS A 48 9.49 6.22 -5.88
CA HIS A 48 8.57 7.05 -6.63
C HIS A 48 8.56 6.59 -8.10
N VAL A 49 7.40 6.15 -8.55
CA VAL A 49 7.16 5.74 -9.94
C VAL A 49 5.95 6.49 -10.47
N SER A 50 5.88 6.65 -11.79
CA SER A 50 4.73 7.27 -12.42
C SER A 50 3.48 6.42 -12.19
N HIS A 51 2.33 7.09 -12.18
CA HIS A 51 1.04 6.42 -12.03
C HIS A 51 0.77 5.45 -13.19
N GLU A 52 1.25 5.77 -14.40
CA GLU A 52 1.12 4.90 -15.57
C GLU A 52 1.90 3.59 -15.41
N THR A 53 3.14 3.66 -14.95
CA THR A 53 3.97 2.48 -14.67
C THR A 53 3.31 1.58 -13.64
N THR A 54 2.74 2.17 -12.58
CA THR A 54 2.05 1.40 -11.53
C THR A 54 0.83 0.65 -12.07
N LYS A 55 0.05 1.27 -12.97
CA LYS A 55 -1.09 0.63 -13.64
C LYS A 55 -0.65 -0.50 -14.55
N GLN A 56 0.34 -0.25 -15.41
CA GLN A 56 0.86 -1.25 -16.34
C GLN A 56 1.43 -2.46 -15.60
N MET A 57 2.18 -2.23 -14.52
CA MET A 57 2.71 -3.31 -13.69
C MET A 57 1.60 -4.12 -13.01
N GLY A 58 0.51 -3.46 -12.60
CA GLY A 58 -0.67 -4.15 -12.07
C GLY A 58 -1.35 -5.05 -13.11
N ILE A 59 -1.54 -4.56 -14.33
CA ILE A 59 -2.12 -5.33 -15.43
C ILE A 59 -1.24 -6.54 -15.76
N LEU A 60 0.07 -6.33 -15.88
CA LEU A 60 1.04 -7.38 -16.18
C LEU A 60 1.04 -8.46 -15.10
N ALA A 61 1.04 -8.08 -13.82
CA ALA A 61 0.97 -9.02 -12.70
C ALA A 61 -0.30 -9.89 -12.76
N ILE A 62 -1.47 -9.29 -13.07
CA ILE A 62 -2.73 -10.02 -13.21
C ILE A 62 -2.68 -10.99 -14.40
N GLN A 63 -2.14 -10.55 -15.55
CA GLN A 63 -2.01 -11.38 -16.76
C GLN A 63 -1.15 -12.63 -16.52
N HIS A 64 -0.08 -12.49 -15.74
CA HIS A 64 0.82 -13.60 -15.43
C HIS A 64 0.44 -14.37 -14.15
N GLY A 65 -0.66 -13.98 -13.48
CA GLY A 65 -1.09 -14.61 -12.23
C GLY A 65 -0.07 -14.47 -11.09
N ARG A 66 0.80 -13.45 -11.13
CA ARG A 66 1.88 -13.21 -10.16
C ARG A 66 1.56 -12.00 -9.29
N THR A 67 2.27 -11.87 -8.17
CA THR A 67 2.17 -10.65 -7.38
C THR A 67 3.03 -9.54 -8.00
N LYS A 68 2.67 -8.28 -7.74
CA LYS A 68 3.50 -7.13 -8.13
C LYS A 68 4.91 -7.19 -7.53
N GLN A 69 5.04 -7.83 -6.35
CA GLN A 69 6.33 -8.03 -5.70
C GLN A 69 7.22 -8.98 -6.50
N ASP A 70 6.67 -10.11 -6.96
CA ASP A 70 7.42 -11.10 -7.74
C ASP A 70 7.94 -10.48 -9.04
N MET A 71 7.09 -9.70 -9.72
CA MET A 71 7.47 -8.97 -10.94
C MET A 71 8.61 -7.97 -10.69
N LEU A 72 8.60 -7.29 -9.53
CA LEU A 72 9.68 -6.37 -9.16
C LEU A 72 10.98 -7.10 -8.85
N VAL A 73 10.92 -8.25 -8.16
CA VAL A 73 12.10 -9.07 -7.88
C VAL A 73 12.72 -9.59 -9.18
N GLU A 74 11.89 -10.06 -10.10
CA GLU A 74 12.32 -10.51 -11.43
C GLU A 74 12.99 -9.38 -12.22
N ALA A 75 12.38 -8.20 -12.28
CA ALA A 75 12.96 -7.04 -12.95
C ALA A 75 14.30 -6.60 -12.34
N ILE A 76 14.44 -6.65 -11.01
CA ILE A 76 15.70 -6.33 -10.32
C ILE A 76 16.76 -7.39 -10.65
N ASN A 77 16.41 -8.67 -10.69
CA ASN A 77 17.33 -9.75 -11.03
C ASN A 77 17.81 -9.65 -12.49
N GLU A 78 16.93 -9.31 -13.43
CA GLU A 78 17.31 -9.05 -14.81
C GLU A 78 18.27 -7.85 -14.92
N LEU A 79 18.01 -6.79 -14.15
CA LEU A 79 18.91 -5.64 -14.08
C LEU A 79 20.28 -6.05 -13.55
N PHE A 80 20.32 -6.84 -12.49
CA PHE A 80 21.57 -7.31 -11.88
C PHE A 80 22.36 -8.21 -12.85
N ALA A 81 21.67 -9.10 -13.55
CA ALA A 81 22.28 -9.94 -14.58
C ALA A 81 22.92 -9.09 -15.70
N LYS A 82 22.28 -8.00 -16.13
CA LYS A 82 22.84 -7.07 -17.13
C LYS A 82 24.13 -6.39 -16.66
N TYR A 83 24.28 -6.16 -15.36
CA TYR A 83 25.49 -5.56 -14.77
C TYR A 83 26.50 -6.59 -14.24
N GLY A 84 26.28 -7.89 -14.50
CA GLY A 84 27.17 -8.96 -14.03
C GLY A 84 27.13 -9.18 -12.50
N LEU A 85 26.10 -8.69 -11.82
CA LEU A 85 25.85 -8.92 -10.41
C LEU A 85 25.17 -10.28 -10.21
N ALA A 86 25.41 -10.91 -9.05
CA ALA A 86 24.72 -12.13 -8.67
C ALA A 86 23.20 -11.89 -8.57
N ARG A 87 22.39 -12.81 -9.08
CA ARG A 87 20.93 -12.77 -8.93
C ARG A 87 20.57 -12.95 -7.46
N ILE A 88 19.58 -12.20 -6.99
CA ILE A 88 19.20 -12.17 -5.57
C ILE A 88 18.18 -13.26 -5.22
N ALA A 89 17.44 -13.81 -6.19
CA ALA A 89 16.34 -14.75 -5.90
C ALA A 89 16.49 -16.10 -6.61
N ASP A 90 16.64 -17.15 -5.81
CA ASP A 90 16.47 -18.58 -6.13
C ASP A 90 15.49 -19.26 -5.12
N GLU A 91 14.63 -18.50 -4.42
CA GLU A 91 13.59 -19.03 -3.51
C GLU A 91 12.18 -18.62 -3.92
#